data_AF-A0A9P1F3C3-F1
#
_entry.id   AF-A0A9P1F3C3-F1
#
_cell.length_a   1.000
_cell.length_b   1.000
_cell.length_c   1.000
_cell.angle_alpha   90.00
_cell.angle_beta   90.00
_cell.angle_gamma   90.00
#
_symmetry.space_group_name_H-M   'P 1'
#
loop_
_entity.id
_entity.type
_entity.pdbx_description
1 polymer ?
#
loop_
_entity_poly.entity_id
_entity_poly.type
_entity_poly.pdbx_seq_one_letter_code
_entity_poly.pdbx_strand_id
1 'polypeptide(L)'
;MILLLLALLLPVTSYDFAADLKRIKKEYYCDPECTFNKSELTLETIAFFPEKCTYTCGIITLNEKLDLSVAQLKKAFKKMQKLSGGIRIENTNLTSLSFLSNSSYFTISCELIGISIVNNSKLSDADVLYELYQWPECPFQVENNSQLDVGTLCESRFYEAKVGMQVYGNKRDCGCKGEQVNEKCTAIFGGLILTNSSQLPALANVVNITGNFEVHHSNYQNLSFLSNLRVVKSKAEFRSRTMIMNIHDNSQMTRLGLSALTLLINVDSDVFPVNLENLHPDFCLTTSEMALFLRMNVKFQNVHAHYCAEEASVASVPRTCKFEKMSSLEENCKWVLGDVLIDSGDENYVEKLTKVTHIFGTLVIRSTQLESLACLTSLKFVASLSGDSRPAIQILYNKRLENATMPNFKKTLTQGSSNVLIKDNAPKLFEKTLDCLQLQAALRTNLTFNDSNCKNFNKTVNDTSSSSLSTLFLVSFILIDA
;
A
#
# COMPACT_ATOMS: atom_id res chain seq x y z
N MET A 1 24.63 3.24 35.03
CA MET A 1 23.27 2.68 34.84
C MET A 1 23.28 1.95 33.51
N ILE A 2 23.34 0.61 33.56
CA ILE A 2 23.54 -0.26 32.39
C ILE A 2 22.21 -0.35 31.65
N LEU A 3 22.14 0.18 30.43
CA LEU A 3 20.95 0.08 29.59
C LEU A 3 20.98 -1.29 28.89
N LEU A 4 20.07 -2.19 29.28
CA LEU A 4 19.83 -3.44 28.57
C LEU A 4 19.37 -3.12 27.14
N LEU A 5 20.15 -3.54 26.13
CA LEU A 5 19.64 -3.70 24.77
C LEU A 5 18.61 -4.84 24.80
N LEU A 6 17.33 -4.50 24.81
CA LEU A 6 16.27 -5.44 24.47
C LEU A 6 16.32 -5.62 22.94
N ALA A 7 17.11 -6.59 22.47
CA ALA A 7 16.91 -7.11 21.13
C ALA A 7 15.51 -7.70 21.10
N LEU A 8 14.61 -7.11 20.30
CA LEU A 8 13.35 -7.72 19.90
C LEU A 8 13.68 -9.02 19.15
N LEU A 9 13.90 -10.10 19.90
CA LEU A 9 13.73 -11.45 19.40
C LEU A 9 12.26 -11.53 19.02
N LEU A 10 11.97 -11.45 17.72
CA LEU A 10 10.71 -11.93 17.17
C LEU A 10 10.42 -13.27 17.85
N PRO A 11 9.18 -13.53 18.31
CA PRO A 11 8.87 -14.78 18.96
C PRO A 11 9.24 -15.88 17.96
N VAL A 12 10.24 -16.69 18.31
CA VAL A 12 10.40 -18.01 17.72
C VAL A 12 9.07 -18.67 18.00
N THR A 13 8.21 -18.75 16.98
CA THR A 13 6.89 -19.36 17.11
C THR A 13 7.14 -20.76 17.64
N SER A 14 6.79 -21.01 18.91
CA SER A 14 7.00 -22.32 19.52
C SER A 14 6.20 -23.32 18.70
N TYR A 15 6.92 -24.23 18.03
CA TYR A 15 6.30 -25.25 17.20
C TYR A 15 5.54 -26.23 18.09
N ASP A 16 4.23 -26.27 17.93
CA ASP A 16 3.36 -27.27 18.52
C ASP A 16 2.73 -28.09 17.39
N PHE A 17 3.40 -29.20 17.05
CA PHE A 17 2.93 -30.12 16.02
C PHE A 17 1.47 -30.54 16.22
N ALA A 18 1.06 -30.83 17.47
CA ALA A 18 -0.26 -31.34 17.74
C ALA A 18 -1.33 -30.26 17.50
N ALA A 19 -1.08 -29.04 17.97
CA ALA A 19 -1.96 -27.91 17.75
C ALA A 19 -2.03 -27.52 16.26
N ASP A 20 -0.89 -27.45 15.59
CA ASP A 20 -0.79 -27.09 14.17
C ASP A 20 -1.48 -28.13 13.27
N LEU A 21 -1.24 -29.42 13.51
CA LEU A 21 -1.89 -30.50 12.77
C LEU A 21 -3.40 -30.51 13.01
N LYS A 22 -3.86 -30.25 14.24
CA LYS A 22 -5.29 -30.12 14.54
C LYS A 22 -5.93 -28.97 13.77
N ARG A 23 -5.23 -27.83 13.64
CA ARG A 23 -5.66 -26.67 12.85
C ARG A 23 -5.77 -27.03 11.36
N ILE A 24 -4.74 -27.66 10.79
CA ILE A 24 -4.73 -28.13 9.39
C ILE A 24 -5.91 -29.08 9.11
N LYS A 25 -6.12 -30.08 9.98
CA LYS A 25 -7.23 -31.04 9.82
C LYS A 25 -8.59 -30.36 9.76
N LYS A 26 -8.78 -29.35 10.61
CA LYS A 26 -10.02 -28.58 10.67
C LYS A 26 -10.20 -27.71 9.42
N GLU A 27 -9.17 -26.98 9.02
CA GLU A 27 -9.23 -26.01 7.93
C GLU A 27 -9.41 -26.70 6.57
N TYR A 28 -8.70 -27.80 6.34
CA TYR A 28 -8.67 -28.48 5.04
C TYR A 28 -9.54 -29.73 4.95
N TYR A 29 -10.36 -30.02 5.97
CA TYR A 29 -11.24 -31.20 6.03
C TYR A 29 -10.51 -32.50 5.69
N CYS A 30 -9.38 -32.72 6.37
CA CYS A 30 -8.46 -33.78 6.01
C CYS A 30 -9.04 -35.18 6.20
N ASP A 31 -8.91 -36.01 5.16
CA ASP A 31 -9.18 -37.45 5.23
C ASP A 31 -8.16 -38.12 6.16
N PRO A 32 -8.61 -38.81 7.23
CA PRO A 32 -7.73 -39.54 8.13
C PRO A 32 -6.80 -40.54 7.43
N GLU A 33 -7.24 -41.21 6.36
CA GLU A 33 -6.43 -42.18 5.60
C GLU A 33 -5.33 -41.51 4.76
N CYS A 34 -5.56 -40.27 4.33
CA CYS A 34 -4.61 -39.47 3.58
C CYS A 34 -3.91 -38.40 4.43
N THR A 35 -3.88 -38.56 5.76
CA THR A 35 -3.20 -37.64 6.67
C THR A 35 -1.96 -38.26 7.29
N PHE A 36 -0.81 -37.62 7.09
CA PHE A 36 0.42 -37.96 7.80
C PHE A 36 0.39 -37.36 9.21
N ASN A 37 0.25 -38.23 10.22
CA ASN A 37 0.05 -37.84 11.63
C ASN A 37 1.31 -38.02 12.51
N LYS A 38 2.49 -38.06 11.90
CA LYS A 38 3.77 -38.17 12.62
C LYS A 38 4.51 -36.85 12.54
N SER A 39 5.20 -36.48 13.62
CA SER A 39 5.90 -35.20 13.75
C SER A 39 7.10 -35.08 12.82
N GLU A 40 7.70 -36.21 12.41
CA GLU A 40 8.87 -36.31 11.55
C GLU A 40 8.78 -37.53 10.64
N LEU A 41 9.38 -37.45 9.45
CA LEU A 41 9.47 -38.55 8.48
C LEU A 41 10.86 -39.21 8.54
N THR A 42 10.89 -40.46 8.97
CA THR A 42 12.07 -41.33 9.16
C THR A 42 11.75 -42.75 8.68
N LEU A 43 12.71 -43.68 8.74
CA LEU A 43 12.49 -45.10 8.48
C LEU A 43 11.42 -45.70 9.40
N GLU A 44 11.30 -45.22 10.64
CA GLU A 44 10.29 -45.69 11.60
C GLU A 44 8.88 -45.19 11.25
N THR A 45 8.78 -43.96 10.71
CA THR A 45 7.49 -43.30 10.48
C THR A 45 7.01 -43.36 9.04
N ILE A 46 7.86 -43.72 8.07
CA ILE A 46 7.51 -43.80 6.64
C ILE A 46 6.40 -44.81 6.37
N ALA A 47 6.28 -45.87 7.17
CA ALA A 47 5.19 -46.85 7.04
C ALA A 47 3.80 -46.23 7.28
N PHE A 48 3.72 -45.08 7.96
CA PHE A 48 2.49 -44.31 8.17
C PHE A 48 2.26 -43.23 7.10
N PHE A 49 3.16 -43.11 6.12
CA PHE A 49 3.00 -42.15 5.04
C PHE A 49 1.91 -42.61 4.07
N PRO A 50 0.99 -41.73 3.64
CA PRO A 50 -0.14 -42.11 2.79
C PRO A 50 0.29 -42.24 1.30
N GLU A 51 1.16 -43.20 0.99
CA GLU A 51 1.77 -43.40 -0.34
C GLU A 51 0.75 -43.63 -1.48
N LYS A 52 -0.49 -44.01 -1.15
CA LYS A 52 -1.55 -44.26 -2.11
C LYS A 52 -2.33 -43.00 -2.51
N CYS A 53 -2.19 -41.92 -1.74
CA CYS A 53 -3.00 -40.72 -1.87
C CYS A 53 -2.39 -39.70 -2.84
N THR A 54 -3.25 -39.09 -3.66
CA THR A 54 -2.89 -37.97 -4.53
C THR A 54 -2.91 -36.63 -3.78
N TYR A 55 -3.80 -36.53 -2.81
CA TYR A 55 -4.00 -35.39 -1.93
C TYR A 55 -3.63 -35.81 -0.53
N THR A 56 -2.64 -35.17 0.07
CA THR A 56 -2.14 -35.52 1.40
C THR A 56 -2.31 -34.33 2.33
N CYS A 57 -2.71 -34.60 3.57
CA CYS A 57 -2.67 -33.62 4.65
C CYS A 57 -1.51 -33.89 5.60
N GLY A 58 -0.92 -32.84 6.16
CA GLY A 58 0.02 -32.97 7.26
C GLY A 58 1.11 -31.91 7.28
N ILE A 59 2.01 -32.06 8.23
CA ILE A 59 3.23 -31.26 8.32
C ILE A 59 4.39 -32.22 8.05
N ILE A 60 4.98 -32.10 6.87
CA ILE A 60 6.09 -32.96 6.47
C ILE A 60 7.37 -32.35 7.02
N THR A 61 7.89 -32.93 8.10
CA THR A 61 9.15 -32.51 8.72
C THR A 61 10.26 -33.51 8.41
N LEU A 62 11.32 -33.03 7.78
CA LEU A 62 12.60 -33.71 7.57
C LEU A 62 13.66 -32.93 8.37
N ASN A 63 14.31 -33.57 9.33
CA ASN A 63 15.28 -32.92 10.21
C ASN A 63 16.61 -33.68 10.29
N GLU A 64 17.46 -33.35 11.27
CA GLU A 64 18.74 -34.04 11.51
C GLU A 64 18.62 -35.55 11.78
N LYS A 65 17.43 -36.04 12.16
CA LYS A 65 17.14 -37.47 12.36
C LYS A 65 16.79 -38.21 11.07
N LEU A 66 16.75 -37.52 9.92
CA LEU A 66 16.42 -38.13 8.64
C LEU A 66 17.44 -39.24 8.30
N ASP A 67 16.93 -40.45 8.18
CA ASP A 67 17.64 -41.69 7.86
C ASP A 67 17.16 -42.31 6.52
N LEU A 68 16.37 -41.55 5.75
CA LEU A 68 15.88 -41.91 4.42
C LEU A 68 16.74 -41.30 3.31
N SER A 69 17.03 -42.10 2.29
CA SER A 69 17.64 -41.60 1.05
C SER A 69 16.64 -40.82 0.18
N VAL A 70 17.16 -39.95 -0.70
CA VAL A 70 16.34 -39.24 -1.70
C VAL A 70 15.51 -40.21 -2.56
N ALA A 71 16.02 -41.41 -2.85
CA ALA A 71 15.30 -42.43 -3.60
C ALA A 71 14.10 -43.00 -2.82
N GLN A 72 14.24 -43.21 -1.51
CA GLN A 72 13.13 -43.63 -0.65
C GLN A 72 12.09 -42.53 -0.51
N LEU A 73 12.52 -41.27 -0.36
CA LEU A 73 11.61 -40.12 -0.37
C LEU A 73 10.85 -40.02 -1.71
N LYS A 74 11.53 -40.14 -2.85
CA LYS A 74 10.90 -40.18 -4.18
C LYS A 74 9.83 -41.27 -4.28
N LYS A 75 10.09 -42.45 -3.70
CA LYS A 75 9.12 -43.55 -3.69
C LYS A 75 7.90 -43.21 -2.85
N ALA A 76 8.09 -42.67 -1.64
CA ALA A 76 6.97 -42.31 -0.76
C ALA A 76 6.10 -41.19 -1.36
N PHE A 77 6.73 -40.19 -1.99
CA PHE A 77 6.05 -39.01 -2.55
C PHE A 77 5.48 -39.28 -3.96
N LYS A 78 5.67 -40.51 -4.49
CA LYS A 78 5.41 -40.86 -5.90
C LYS A 78 3.99 -40.57 -6.41
N LYS A 79 2.97 -40.59 -5.54
CA LYS A 79 1.59 -40.28 -5.95
C LYS A 79 1.11 -38.90 -5.54
N MET A 80 1.83 -38.24 -4.63
CA MET A 80 1.38 -36.98 -4.06
C MET A 80 1.49 -35.86 -5.09
N GLN A 81 0.37 -35.19 -5.35
CA GLN A 81 0.28 -34.03 -6.24
C GLN A 81 -0.07 -32.75 -5.48
N LYS A 82 -0.75 -32.88 -4.34
CA LYS A 82 -1.09 -31.76 -3.48
C LYS A 82 -0.84 -32.08 -2.01
N LEU A 83 -0.24 -31.14 -1.31
CA LEU A 83 -0.13 -31.13 0.16
C LEU A 83 -0.99 -30.01 0.74
N SER A 84 -1.89 -30.35 1.66
CA SER A 84 -2.58 -29.39 2.52
C SER A 84 -1.91 -29.37 3.90
N GLY A 85 -1.13 -28.32 4.17
CA GLY A 85 -0.30 -28.21 5.36
C GLY A 85 1.07 -27.60 5.05
N GLY A 86 2.13 -28.04 5.72
CA GLY A 86 3.45 -27.41 5.64
C GLY A 86 4.59 -28.38 5.34
N ILE A 87 5.70 -27.84 4.82
CA ILE A 87 6.95 -28.58 4.62
C ILE A 87 8.06 -27.91 5.44
N ARG A 88 8.81 -28.72 6.19
CA ARG A 88 10.00 -28.29 6.93
C ARG A 88 11.15 -29.23 6.61
N ILE A 89 12.24 -28.67 6.10
CA ILE A 89 13.46 -29.40 5.75
C ILE A 89 14.61 -28.68 6.44
N GLU A 90 15.00 -29.17 7.59
CA GLU A 90 15.83 -28.41 8.54
C GLU A 90 17.04 -29.24 8.97
N ASN A 91 18.25 -28.70 8.95
CA ASN A 91 19.45 -29.40 9.45
C ASN A 91 19.70 -30.79 8.82
N THR A 92 19.24 -31.04 7.59
CA THR A 92 19.39 -32.35 6.95
C THR A 92 20.74 -32.50 6.23
N ASN A 93 21.09 -33.75 5.90
CA ASN A 93 22.22 -34.08 5.03
C ASN A 93 21.82 -34.24 3.55
N LEU A 94 20.61 -33.82 3.16
CA LEU A 94 20.13 -33.94 1.78
C LEU A 94 20.96 -33.07 0.83
N THR A 95 21.22 -33.59 -0.36
CA THR A 95 21.88 -32.84 -1.45
C THR A 95 20.88 -32.29 -2.48
N SER A 96 19.67 -32.85 -2.52
CA SER A 96 18.64 -32.51 -3.53
C SER A 96 17.22 -32.61 -2.96
N LEU A 97 16.35 -31.67 -3.36
CA LEU A 97 14.90 -31.70 -3.09
C LEU A 97 14.08 -32.33 -4.24
N SER A 98 14.73 -32.99 -5.20
CA SER A 98 14.07 -33.58 -6.37
C SER A 98 13.02 -34.66 -6.05
N PHE A 99 12.87 -35.07 -4.80
CA PHE A 99 11.75 -35.92 -4.37
C PHE A 99 10.39 -35.22 -4.40
N LEU A 100 10.37 -33.89 -4.44
CA LEU A 100 9.17 -33.08 -4.64
C LEU A 100 8.82 -32.94 -6.14
N SER A 101 9.75 -33.20 -7.05
CA SER A 101 9.63 -33.02 -8.52
C SER A 101 8.90 -34.17 -9.21
N ASN A 102 7.71 -34.53 -8.71
CA ASN A 102 7.11 -35.81 -9.03
C ASN A 102 5.80 -35.71 -9.85
N SER A 103 5.40 -34.49 -10.22
CA SER A 103 4.37 -34.21 -11.22
C SER A 103 4.65 -32.87 -11.90
N SER A 104 3.98 -32.59 -13.03
CA SER A 104 4.09 -31.31 -13.73
C SER A 104 3.58 -30.11 -12.91
N TYR A 105 2.86 -30.34 -11.79
CA TYR A 105 2.24 -29.30 -10.97
C TYR A 105 2.08 -29.76 -9.50
N PHE A 106 3.18 -29.87 -8.74
CA PHE A 106 3.08 -30.09 -7.29
C PHE A 106 2.58 -28.81 -6.60
N THR A 107 1.48 -28.92 -5.85
CA THR A 107 0.83 -27.78 -5.20
C THR A 107 0.86 -27.90 -3.68
N ILE A 108 1.11 -26.80 -2.99
CA ILE A 108 1.02 -26.74 -1.53
C ILE A 108 -0.01 -25.69 -1.10
N SER A 109 -0.99 -26.11 -0.30
CA SER A 109 -1.88 -25.23 0.43
C SER A 109 -1.37 -25.07 1.86
N CYS A 110 -0.60 -23.99 2.09
CA CYS A 110 0.29 -23.85 3.24
C CYS A 110 0.02 -22.64 4.15
N GLU A 111 -1.09 -21.94 3.97
CA GLU A 111 -1.42 -20.67 4.66
C GLU A 111 -1.05 -20.64 6.15
N LEU A 112 -1.28 -21.76 6.86
CA LEU A 112 -1.11 -21.86 8.31
C LEU A 112 0.32 -22.12 8.81
N ILE A 113 1.20 -22.72 7.99
CA ILE A 113 2.52 -23.21 8.43
C ILE A 113 3.65 -22.76 7.51
N GLY A 114 3.41 -22.76 6.20
CA GLY A 114 4.40 -22.36 5.22
C GLY A 114 5.37 -23.47 4.80
N ILE A 115 6.47 -23.03 4.20
CA ILE A 115 7.58 -23.85 3.72
C ILE A 115 8.88 -23.32 4.32
N SER A 116 9.63 -24.21 4.97
CA SER A 116 10.91 -23.92 5.61
C SER A 116 11.98 -24.87 5.06
N ILE A 117 13.06 -24.31 4.50
CA ILE A 117 14.24 -25.04 4.04
C ILE A 117 15.47 -24.36 4.64
N VAL A 118 15.89 -24.84 5.82
CA VAL A 118 16.81 -24.10 6.68
C VAL A 118 18.01 -24.96 7.11
N ASN A 119 19.22 -24.40 7.09
CA ASN A 119 20.44 -25.03 7.60
C ASN A 119 20.81 -26.39 6.95
N ASN A 120 20.44 -26.63 5.69
CA ASN A 120 20.83 -27.85 4.98
C ASN A 120 22.19 -27.62 4.29
N SER A 121 23.28 -27.78 5.04
CA SER A 121 24.64 -27.41 4.60
C SER A 121 25.13 -28.08 3.31
N LYS A 122 24.59 -29.26 2.96
CA LYS A 122 24.93 -30.04 1.76
C LYS A 122 23.93 -29.87 0.61
N LEU A 123 22.84 -29.12 0.82
CA LEU A 123 21.80 -28.95 -0.17
C LEU A 123 22.32 -28.05 -1.29
N SER A 124 22.38 -28.58 -2.51
CA SER A 124 22.86 -27.86 -3.69
C SER A 124 21.83 -27.79 -4.81
N ASP A 125 20.83 -28.67 -4.80
CA ASP A 125 19.78 -28.75 -5.81
C ASP A 125 18.39 -28.59 -5.17
N ALA A 126 17.70 -27.51 -5.52
CA ALA A 126 16.32 -27.25 -5.13
C ALA A 126 15.50 -26.67 -6.30
N ASP A 127 15.76 -27.13 -7.53
CA ASP A 127 15.11 -26.61 -8.74
C ASP A 127 13.58 -26.69 -8.68
N VAL A 128 13.06 -27.67 -7.94
CA VAL A 128 11.62 -27.81 -7.68
C VAL A 128 10.96 -26.56 -7.12
N LEU A 129 11.71 -25.71 -6.40
CA LEU A 129 11.16 -24.48 -5.82
C LEU A 129 10.65 -23.52 -6.88
N TYR A 130 11.27 -23.49 -8.07
CA TYR A 130 10.88 -22.62 -9.19
C TYR A 130 9.57 -23.05 -9.86
N GLU A 131 9.15 -24.30 -9.64
CA GLU A 131 7.93 -24.87 -10.20
C GLU A 131 6.80 -25.01 -9.17
N LEU A 132 7.11 -24.71 -7.90
CA LEU A 132 6.23 -24.97 -6.77
C LEU A 132 5.09 -23.95 -6.70
N TYR A 133 3.87 -24.41 -6.99
CA TYR A 133 2.68 -23.59 -6.84
C TYR A 133 2.19 -23.59 -5.39
N GLN A 134 2.04 -22.40 -4.81
CA GLN A 134 1.58 -22.22 -3.43
C GLN A 134 0.27 -21.44 -3.45
N TRP A 135 -0.78 -22.00 -2.84
CA TRP A 135 -2.06 -21.31 -2.74
C TRP A 135 -2.87 -21.77 -1.51
N PRO A 136 -3.29 -20.83 -0.64
CA PRO A 136 -2.99 -19.39 -0.61
C PRO A 136 -1.50 -19.07 -0.37
N GLU A 137 -1.12 -17.79 -0.48
CA GLU A 137 0.24 -17.34 -0.09
C GLU A 137 0.53 -17.76 1.36
N CYS A 138 1.74 -18.24 1.61
CA CYS A 138 2.13 -18.76 2.91
C CYS A 138 3.57 -18.31 3.25
N PRO A 139 3.97 -18.39 4.53
CA PRO A 139 5.35 -18.14 4.92
C PRO A 139 6.32 -19.01 4.10
N PHE A 140 7.39 -18.41 3.61
CA PHE A 140 8.36 -19.10 2.75
C PHE A 140 9.78 -18.71 3.14
N GLN A 141 10.55 -19.69 3.58
CA GLN A 141 11.90 -19.53 4.10
C GLN A 141 12.88 -20.48 3.41
N VAL A 142 13.96 -19.92 2.87
CA VAL A 142 15.12 -20.66 2.33
C VAL A 142 16.37 -20.02 2.90
N GLU A 143 16.88 -20.57 3.99
CA GLU A 143 17.90 -19.89 4.80
C GLU A 143 19.11 -20.78 5.12
N ASN A 144 20.30 -20.18 5.09
CA ASN A 144 21.54 -20.83 5.56
C ASN A 144 21.87 -22.17 4.87
N ASN A 145 21.50 -22.34 3.59
CA ASN A 145 21.88 -23.50 2.79
C ASN A 145 23.14 -23.17 1.99
N SER A 146 24.31 -23.34 2.61
CA SER A 146 25.60 -22.81 2.12
C SER A 146 26.04 -23.26 0.72
N GLN A 147 25.46 -24.32 0.17
CA GLN A 147 25.76 -24.83 -1.18
C GLN A 147 24.67 -24.52 -2.21
N LEU A 148 23.53 -23.96 -1.78
CA LEU A 148 22.35 -23.77 -2.61
C LEU A 148 22.38 -22.41 -3.33
N ASP A 149 22.23 -22.42 -4.65
CA ASP A 149 22.06 -21.21 -5.45
C ASP A 149 20.56 -20.99 -5.74
N VAL A 150 20.00 -19.91 -5.20
CA VAL A 150 18.61 -19.48 -5.42
C VAL A 150 18.57 -18.05 -5.93
N GLY A 151 19.61 -17.61 -6.65
CA GLY A 151 19.80 -16.22 -7.05
C GLY A 151 18.68 -15.62 -7.90
N THR A 152 17.88 -16.44 -8.59
CA THR A 152 16.76 -16.00 -9.45
C THR A 152 15.40 -16.43 -8.92
N LEU A 153 15.33 -17.07 -7.75
CA LEU A 153 14.07 -17.62 -7.21
C LEU A 153 13.00 -16.54 -7.06
N CYS A 154 13.38 -15.37 -6.54
CA CYS A 154 12.47 -14.25 -6.33
C CYS A 154 11.93 -13.63 -7.63
N GLU A 155 12.57 -13.87 -8.78
CA GLU A 155 12.14 -13.38 -10.10
C GLU A 155 11.20 -14.36 -10.80
N SER A 156 11.02 -15.56 -10.26
CA SER A 156 10.15 -16.56 -10.87
C SER A 156 8.67 -16.22 -10.66
N ARG A 157 7.84 -16.63 -11.62
CA ARG A 157 6.40 -16.29 -11.70
C ARG A 157 5.60 -16.54 -10.43
N PHE A 158 6.03 -17.47 -9.58
CA PHE A 158 5.32 -17.85 -8.36
C PHE A 158 5.72 -17.04 -7.13
N TYR A 159 6.80 -16.26 -7.23
CA TYR A 159 7.42 -15.56 -6.11
C TYR A 159 7.59 -14.06 -6.38
N GLU A 160 7.54 -13.62 -7.63
CA GLU A 160 7.65 -12.20 -8.01
C GLU A 160 6.62 -11.31 -7.30
N ALA A 161 5.44 -11.83 -6.96
CA ALA A 161 4.38 -11.09 -6.27
C ALA A 161 4.43 -11.23 -4.74
N LYS A 162 5.22 -12.16 -4.19
CA LYS A 162 5.22 -12.44 -2.75
C LYS A 162 5.93 -11.35 -1.95
N VAL A 163 5.41 -11.08 -0.77
CA VAL A 163 5.91 -10.00 0.11
C VAL A 163 6.63 -10.54 1.34
N GLY A 164 6.25 -11.73 1.83
CA GLY A 164 6.74 -12.31 3.07
C GLY A 164 7.88 -13.34 2.94
N MET A 165 8.59 -13.36 1.81
CA MET A 165 9.66 -14.32 1.59
C MET A 165 10.93 -14.00 2.37
N GLN A 166 11.60 -15.05 2.86
CA GLN A 166 12.90 -14.96 3.50
C GLN A 166 13.89 -15.86 2.76
N VAL A 167 14.86 -15.26 2.08
CA VAL A 167 15.88 -15.97 1.31
C VAL A 167 17.23 -15.33 1.60
N TYR A 168 18.02 -15.91 2.49
CA TYR A 168 19.32 -15.37 2.87
C TYR A 168 20.28 -16.43 3.42
N GLY A 169 21.58 -16.18 3.30
CA GLY A 169 22.61 -17.08 3.83
C GLY A 169 22.82 -18.33 2.97
N ASN A 170 22.31 -18.35 1.75
CA ASN A 170 22.57 -19.42 0.79
C ASN A 170 23.86 -19.12 0.00
N LYS A 171 24.30 -20.05 -0.86
CA LYS A 171 25.47 -19.81 -1.74
C LYS A 171 25.27 -18.55 -2.59
N ARG A 172 24.04 -18.34 -3.03
CA ARG A 172 23.58 -17.11 -3.69
C ARG A 172 22.10 -16.89 -3.39
N ASP A 173 21.81 -15.73 -2.83
CA ASP A 173 20.45 -15.29 -2.50
C ASP A 173 19.85 -14.45 -3.64
N CYS A 174 18.51 -14.42 -3.76
CA CYS A 174 17.81 -13.57 -4.73
C CYS A 174 17.56 -12.13 -4.22
N GLY A 175 18.03 -11.79 -3.03
CA GLY A 175 18.04 -10.44 -2.49
C GLY A 175 18.65 -10.40 -1.09
N CYS A 176 18.50 -9.26 -0.41
CA CYS A 176 19.03 -9.06 0.94
C CYS A 176 17.91 -9.00 1.97
N LYS A 177 18.28 -9.30 3.22
CA LYS A 177 17.38 -9.25 4.36
C LYS A 177 17.45 -7.89 5.05
N GLY A 178 16.40 -7.09 4.92
CA GLY A 178 16.29 -5.80 5.62
C GLY A 178 17.55 -4.94 5.53
N GLU A 179 18.15 -4.63 6.69
CA GLU A 179 19.35 -3.79 6.81
C GLU A 179 20.67 -4.53 6.48
N GLN A 180 20.65 -5.86 6.28
CA GLN A 180 21.83 -6.66 5.93
C GLN A 180 22.17 -6.50 4.44
N VAL A 181 22.47 -5.28 4.04
CA VAL A 181 22.71 -4.89 2.65
C VAL A 181 24.22 -4.88 2.38
N ASN A 182 24.62 -5.43 1.24
CA ASN A 182 25.98 -5.34 0.72
C ASN A 182 25.98 -4.70 -0.68
N GLU A 183 27.16 -4.43 -1.24
CA GLU A 183 27.29 -3.74 -2.53
C GLU A 183 26.64 -4.48 -3.72
N LYS A 184 26.38 -5.77 -3.61
CA LYS A 184 25.71 -6.56 -4.68
C LYS A 184 24.19 -6.55 -4.55
N CYS A 185 23.66 -5.88 -3.53
CA CYS A 185 22.24 -5.90 -3.23
C CYS A 185 21.45 -4.99 -4.16
N THR A 186 20.55 -5.58 -4.96
CA THR A 186 19.63 -4.85 -5.83
C THR A 186 18.16 -4.94 -5.38
N ALA A 187 17.85 -5.88 -4.49
CA ALA A 187 16.50 -6.07 -3.95
C ALA A 187 16.55 -6.41 -2.46
N ILE A 188 15.67 -5.77 -1.68
CA ILE A 188 15.48 -6.05 -0.25
C ILE A 188 14.15 -6.78 -0.05
N PHE A 189 14.18 -7.85 0.75
CA PHE A 189 13.01 -8.60 1.19
C PHE A 189 12.83 -8.48 2.70
N GLY A 190 11.57 -8.55 3.14
CA GLY A 190 11.18 -8.38 4.54
C GLY A 190 11.04 -6.93 5.00
N GLY A 191 11.03 -5.98 4.07
CA GLY A 191 10.97 -4.55 4.35
C GLY A 191 12.32 -3.93 4.68
N LEU A 192 12.33 -2.62 4.90
CA LEU A 192 13.52 -1.85 5.27
C LEU A 192 13.13 -0.92 6.40
N ILE A 193 13.84 -1.01 7.52
CA ILE A 193 13.69 -0.13 8.67
C ILE A 193 14.99 0.67 8.78
N LEU A 194 14.90 1.98 8.99
CA LEU A 194 16.05 2.85 9.13
C LEU A 194 15.88 3.72 10.38
N THR A 195 16.72 3.49 11.40
CA THR A 195 16.65 4.17 12.70
C THR A 195 18.04 4.51 13.20
N ASN A 196 18.29 5.76 13.60
CA ASN A 196 19.55 6.23 14.22
C ASN A 196 20.87 5.69 13.61
N SER A 197 20.86 5.26 12.34
CA SER A 197 21.96 4.55 11.70
C SER A 197 22.80 5.51 10.87
N SER A 198 24.11 5.26 10.81
CA SER A 198 24.97 5.85 9.80
C SER A 198 24.54 5.36 8.43
N GLN A 199 24.45 6.28 7.45
CA GLN A 199 24.07 5.95 6.07
C GLN A 199 24.90 4.78 5.56
N LEU A 200 24.22 3.76 5.01
CA LEU A 200 24.86 2.60 4.39
C LEU A 200 25.04 2.89 2.89
N PRO A 201 26.28 3.09 2.38
CA PRO A 201 26.50 3.39 0.96
C PRO A 201 25.94 2.31 0.03
N ALA A 202 25.90 1.06 0.49
CA ALA A 202 25.36 -0.08 -0.24
C ALA A 202 23.88 0.08 -0.64
N LEU A 203 23.10 0.91 0.06
CA LEU A 203 21.70 1.17 -0.26
C LEU A 203 21.51 1.88 -1.62
N ALA A 204 22.55 2.53 -2.16
CA ALA A 204 22.49 3.16 -3.46
C ALA A 204 22.21 2.17 -4.60
N ASN A 205 22.56 0.88 -4.44
CA ASN A 205 22.35 -0.15 -5.46
C ASN A 205 20.95 -0.77 -5.42
N VAL A 206 20.18 -0.51 -4.38
CA VAL A 206 18.84 -1.09 -4.17
C VAL A 206 17.86 -0.48 -5.16
N VAL A 207 17.22 -1.35 -5.94
CA VAL A 207 16.20 -0.99 -6.94
C VAL A 207 14.80 -1.30 -6.43
N ASN A 208 14.64 -2.39 -5.67
CA ASN A 208 13.35 -2.90 -5.22
C ASN A 208 13.34 -3.11 -3.71
N ILE A 209 12.28 -2.67 -3.03
CA ILE A 209 11.97 -3.05 -1.65
C ILE A 209 10.66 -3.82 -1.65
N THR A 210 10.71 -5.02 -1.08
CA THR A 210 9.55 -5.87 -0.83
C THR A 210 9.32 -6.02 0.68
N GLY A 211 8.21 -5.48 1.16
CA GLY A 211 7.85 -5.33 2.57
C GLY A 211 7.70 -3.86 2.96
N ASN A 212 7.39 -3.61 4.23
CA ASN A 212 7.17 -2.26 4.73
C ASN A 212 8.48 -1.47 4.76
N PHE A 213 8.39 -0.18 4.43
CA PHE A 213 9.50 0.75 4.44
C PHE A 213 9.28 1.78 5.53
N GLU A 214 10.17 1.78 6.52
CA GLU A 214 10.05 2.59 7.71
C GLU A 214 11.34 3.39 7.96
N VAL A 215 11.18 4.68 8.23
CA VAL A 215 12.29 5.57 8.59
C VAL A 215 11.86 6.41 9.77
N HIS A 216 12.54 6.25 10.91
CA HIS A 216 12.21 7.03 12.08
C HIS A 216 13.38 7.31 12.99
N HIS A 217 13.28 8.38 13.78
CA HIS A 217 14.30 8.75 14.75
C HIS A 217 15.70 8.75 14.11
N SER A 218 15.82 9.33 12.92
CA SER A 218 17.07 9.42 12.17
C SER A 218 17.55 10.87 12.05
N ASN A 219 18.85 11.03 11.77
CA ASN A 219 19.46 12.33 11.49
C ASN A 219 19.56 12.62 9.98
N TYR A 220 18.82 11.89 9.15
CA TYR A 220 18.87 12.07 7.71
C TYR A 220 18.17 13.37 7.30
N GLN A 221 18.83 14.15 6.44
CA GLN A 221 18.19 15.30 5.80
C GLN A 221 17.20 14.89 4.71
N ASN A 222 17.47 13.75 4.04
CA ASN A 222 16.64 13.15 3.00
C ASN A 222 17.04 11.69 2.74
N LEU A 223 16.33 11.02 1.83
CA LEU A 223 16.56 9.63 1.43
C LEU A 223 17.28 9.46 0.08
N SER A 224 18.00 10.49 -0.39
CA SER A 224 18.66 10.45 -1.71
C SER A 224 19.75 9.38 -1.84
N PHE A 225 20.23 8.83 -0.71
CA PHE A 225 21.13 7.67 -0.71
C PHE A 225 20.47 6.39 -1.26
N LEU A 226 19.12 6.33 -1.33
CA LEU A 226 18.37 5.31 -2.07
C LEU A 226 18.22 5.73 -3.55
N SER A 227 19.32 6.11 -4.19
CA SER A 227 19.33 6.80 -5.48
C SER A 227 18.73 5.99 -6.64
N ASN A 228 18.76 4.66 -6.56
CA ASN A 228 18.22 3.76 -7.58
C ASN A 228 16.89 3.11 -7.20
N LEU A 229 16.30 3.44 -6.04
CA LEU A 229 15.05 2.82 -5.60
C LEU A 229 13.91 3.19 -6.54
N ARG A 230 13.37 2.19 -7.25
CA ARG A 230 12.29 2.35 -8.24
C ARG A 230 10.95 1.83 -7.75
N VAL A 231 10.96 0.75 -6.97
CA VAL A 231 9.75 0.03 -6.59
C VAL A 231 9.73 -0.22 -5.08
N VAL A 232 8.61 0.15 -4.45
CA VAL A 232 8.26 -0.33 -3.11
C VAL A 232 6.96 -1.13 -3.22
N LYS A 233 7.02 -2.39 -2.82
CA LYS A 233 5.90 -3.34 -2.86
C LYS A 233 5.68 -3.90 -1.48
N SER A 234 4.47 -3.86 -0.97
CA SER A 234 4.13 -4.53 0.28
C SER A 234 2.69 -5.01 0.30
N LYS A 235 2.30 -5.59 1.43
CA LYS A 235 0.96 -6.07 1.73
C LYS A 235 0.47 -5.31 2.96
N ALA A 236 -0.58 -4.51 2.80
CA ALA A 236 -1.27 -3.89 3.93
C ALA A 236 -2.78 -4.09 3.75
N GLU A 237 -3.38 -4.85 4.65
CA GLU A 237 -4.83 -5.03 4.65
C GLU A 237 -5.51 -3.68 4.83
N PHE A 238 -6.56 -3.43 4.04
CA PHE A 238 -7.30 -2.17 4.03
C PHE A 238 -7.78 -1.70 5.42
N ARG A 239 -8.01 -2.64 6.36
CA ARG A 239 -8.50 -2.34 7.72
C ARG A 239 -7.42 -2.24 8.79
N SER A 240 -6.18 -2.64 8.49
CA SER A 240 -5.14 -2.88 9.50
C SER A 240 -4.52 -1.62 10.11
N ARG A 241 -4.80 -0.42 9.58
CA ARG A 241 -4.06 0.84 9.88
C ARG A 241 -2.54 0.73 9.68
N THR A 242 -2.05 -0.37 9.13
CA THR A 242 -0.63 -0.59 8.84
C THR A 242 -0.21 0.31 7.68
N MET A 243 0.88 1.04 7.88
CA MET A 243 1.49 1.86 6.84
C MET A 243 2.48 1.01 6.05
N ILE A 244 2.45 1.10 4.72
CA ILE A 244 3.48 0.46 3.90
C ILE A 244 4.73 1.34 3.92
N MET A 245 4.56 2.66 3.78
CA MET A 245 5.65 3.62 3.90
C MET A 245 5.39 4.50 5.12
N ASN A 246 6.20 4.34 6.16
CA ASN A 246 6.07 5.05 7.43
C ASN A 246 7.32 5.89 7.70
N ILE A 247 7.25 7.20 7.46
CA ILE A 247 8.37 8.11 7.69
C ILE A 247 7.96 9.09 8.77
N HIS A 248 8.52 8.93 9.97
CA HIS A 248 8.10 9.72 11.12
C HIS A 248 9.22 10.05 12.10
N ASP A 249 9.05 11.10 12.90
CA ASP A 249 9.99 11.48 13.97
C ASP A 249 11.42 11.71 13.47
N ASN A 250 11.57 12.32 12.29
CA ASN A 250 12.85 12.66 11.69
C ASN A 250 13.03 14.17 11.66
N SER A 251 13.42 14.74 12.81
CA SER A 251 13.47 16.19 13.01
C SER A 251 14.40 16.94 12.07
N GLN A 252 15.39 16.27 11.46
CA GLN A 252 16.35 16.87 10.52
C GLN A 252 15.96 16.70 9.05
N MET A 253 14.89 15.94 8.76
CA MET A 253 14.51 15.60 7.39
C MET A 253 13.76 16.76 6.75
N THR A 254 14.38 17.43 5.78
CA THR A 254 13.80 18.57 5.04
C THR A 254 13.29 18.19 3.66
N ARG A 255 13.67 17.03 3.13
CA ARG A 255 13.24 16.54 1.81
C ARG A 255 13.03 15.02 1.83
N LEU A 256 12.12 14.52 0.99
CA LEU A 256 11.95 13.08 0.79
C LEU A 256 13.13 12.51 -0.02
N GLY A 257 13.34 12.99 -1.25
CA GLY A 257 14.57 12.69 -2.01
C GLY A 257 14.60 11.32 -2.72
N LEU A 258 13.44 10.71 -2.93
CA LEU A 258 13.30 9.43 -3.64
C LEU A 258 13.06 9.64 -5.15
N SER A 259 14.00 10.29 -5.83
CA SER A 259 13.80 10.78 -7.21
C SER A 259 13.63 9.69 -8.28
N ALA A 260 14.17 8.48 -8.04
CA ALA A 260 14.05 7.34 -8.96
C ALA A 260 12.76 6.52 -8.75
N LEU A 261 11.99 6.82 -7.71
CA LEU A 261 10.81 6.04 -7.35
C LEU A 261 9.72 6.21 -8.40
N THR A 262 9.20 5.09 -8.90
CA THR A 262 8.22 5.09 -10.00
C THR A 262 7.00 4.22 -9.71
N LEU A 263 7.07 3.31 -8.75
CA LEU A 263 6.00 2.37 -8.48
C LEU A 263 5.84 2.08 -6.99
N LEU A 264 4.60 2.15 -6.53
CA LEU A 264 4.17 1.82 -5.18
C LEU A 264 3.05 0.80 -5.30
N ILE A 265 3.26 -0.41 -4.76
CA ILE A 265 2.31 -1.52 -4.92
C ILE A 265 1.85 -1.99 -3.54
N ASN A 266 0.53 -1.98 -3.34
CA ASN A 266 -0.11 -2.78 -2.31
C ASN A 266 -0.73 -3.99 -3.01
N VAL A 267 -0.31 -5.21 -2.66
CA VAL A 267 -0.77 -6.43 -3.34
C VAL A 267 -2.22 -6.80 -2.99
N ASP A 268 -2.75 -6.27 -1.87
CA ASP A 268 -4.10 -6.57 -1.39
C ASP A 268 -5.16 -5.52 -1.76
N SER A 269 -4.73 -4.33 -2.19
CA SER A 269 -5.63 -3.21 -2.44
C SER A 269 -5.01 -2.24 -3.45
N ASP A 270 -5.86 -1.53 -4.16
CA ASP A 270 -5.46 -0.40 -5.00
C ASP A 270 -4.97 0.82 -4.20
N VAL A 271 -5.11 0.83 -2.88
CA VAL A 271 -4.69 1.94 -1.99
C VAL A 271 -3.32 1.65 -1.39
N PHE A 272 -2.40 2.61 -1.51
CA PHE A 272 -1.07 2.55 -0.90
C PHE A 272 -1.00 3.47 0.35
N PRO A 273 -1.03 2.92 1.58
CA PRO A 273 -1.02 3.73 2.81
C PRO A 273 0.39 4.28 3.10
N VAL A 274 0.45 5.59 3.33
CA VAL A 274 1.68 6.34 3.63
C VAL A 274 1.48 7.20 4.86
N ASN A 275 2.52 7.34 5.69
CA ASN A 275 2.57 8.30 6.78
C ASN A 275 3.82 9.17 6.66
N LEU A 276 3.64 10.48 6.67
CA LEU A 276 4.71 11.48 6.76
C LEU A 276 4.39 12.38 7.96
N GLU A 277 5.08 12.18 9.08
CA GLU A 277 4.70 12.76 10.37
C GLU A 277 5.92 13.22 11.17
N ASN A 278 5.78 14.27 11.99
CA ASN A 278 6.87 14.76 12.87
C ASN A 278 8.25 14.90 12.17
N LEU A 279 8.24 15.49 10.96
CA LEU A 279 9.45 15.79 10.19
C LEU A 279 9.96 17.21 10.50
N HIS A 280 11.03 17.66 9.86
CA HIS A 280 11.48 19.04 10.00
C HIS A 280 10.35 20.02 9.59
N PRO A 281 10.18 21.18 10.25
CA PRO A 281 9.16 22.17 9.86
C PRO A 281 9.26 22.61 8.38
N ASP A 282 10.49 22.70 7.88
CA ASP A 282 10.78 23.00 6.47
C ASP A 282 10.71 21.76 5.54
N PHE A 283 10.17 20.63 6.00
CA PHE A 283 9.97 19.46 5.14
C PHE A 283 9.00 19.79 3.99
N CYS A 284 9.49 19.64 2.76
CA CYS A 284 8.71 19.88 1.57
C CYS A 284 8.68 18.70 0.60
N LEU A 285 7.54 18.55 -0.08
CA LEU A 285 7.33 17.64 -1.19
C LEU A 285 7.37 18.40 -2.51
N THR A 286 8.00 17.80 -3.50
CA THR A 286 7.94 18.28 -4.88
C THR A 286 6.57 17.98 -5.52
N THR A 287 6.22 18.74 -6.54
CA THR A 287 5.11 18.47 -7.44
C THR A 287 5.26 17.11 -8.12
N SER A 288 6.49 16.71 -8.44
CA SER A 288 6.79 15.39 -9.03
C SER A 288 6.54 14.23 -8.06
N GLU A 289 7.00 14.33 -6.81
CA GLU A 289 6.73 13.35 -5.75
C GLU A 289 5.21 13.25 -5.49
N MET A 290 4.52 14.38 -5.40
CA MET A 290 3.07 14.38 -5.22
C MET A 290 2.31 13.81 -6.43
N ALA A 291 2.75 14.09 -7.66
CA ALA A 291 2.16 13.52 -8.87
C ALA A 291 2.29 11.99 -8.89
N LEU A 292 3.42 11.46 -8.41
CA LEU A 292 3.59 10.01 -8.21
C LEU A 292 2.57 9.48 -7.20
N PHE A 293 2.42 10.12 -6.04
CA PHE A 293 1.48 9.70 -5.01
C PHE A 293 0.02 9.70 -5.49
N LEU A 294 -0.38 10.73 -6.24
CA LEU A 294 -1.70 10.81 -6.87
C LEU A 294 -1.92 9.68 -7.89
N ARG A 295 -0.91 9.41 -8.74
CA ARG A 295 -0.96 8.34 -9.73
C ARG A 295 -1.02 6.95 -9.09
N MET A 296 -0.33 6.75 -7.98
CA MET A 296 -0.26 5.48 -7.26
C MET A 296 -1.37 5.29 -6.22
N ASN A 297 -2.39 6.14 -6.24
CA ASN A 297 -3.53 6.08 -5.33
C ASN A 297 -3.11 6.00 -3.85
N VAL A 298 -2.09 6.79 -3.49
CA VAL A 298 -1.65 6.93 -2.11
C VAL A 298 -2.78 7.47 -1.23
N LYS A 299 -2.86 6.95 -0.02
CA LYS A 299 -3.68 7.50 1.06
C LYS A 299 -2.77 7.83 2.24
N PHE A 300 -2.72 9.10 2.60
CA PHE A 300 -1.97 9.54 3.75
C PHE A 300 -2.75 9.28 5.04
N GLN A 301 -2.07 8.74 6.05
CA GLN A 301 -2.53 8.78 7.44
C GLN A 301 -2.30 10.18 8.00
N ASN A 302 -1.05 10.66 7.95
CA ASN A 302 -0.65 12.04 8.16
C ASN A 302 0.27 12.50 7.00
N VAL A 303 0.29 13.80 6.73
CA VAL A 303 1.17 14.39 5.69
C VAL A 303 1.69 15.76 6.10
N HIS A 304 2.57 15.82 7.10
CA HIS A 304 3.16 17.07 7.59
C HIS A 304 4.23 17.60 6.63
N ALA A 305 3.78 18.23 5.54
CA ALA A 305 4.62 18.77 4.48
C ALA A 305 4.00 20.01 3.85
N HIS A 306 4.83 20.80 3.16
CA HIS A 306 4.39 21.84 2.23
C HIS A 306 5.02 21.60 0.85
N TYR A 307 4.64 22.38 -0.17
CA TYR A 307 5.27 22.27 -1.49
C TYR A 307 6.59 23.03 -1.56
N CYS A 308 7.60 22.44 -2.21
CA CYS A 308 8.90 23.08 -2.36
C CYS A 308 8.81 24.32 -3.26
N ALA A 309 9.28 25.47 -2.76
CA ALA A 309 9.13 26.77 -3.42
C ALA A 309 9.95 26.93 -4.72
N GLU A 310 11.05 26.18 -4.86
CA GLU A 310 12.03 26.33 -5.94
C GLU A 310 11.60 25.71 -7.29
N GLU A 311 10.48 24.96 -7.34
CA GLU A 311 10.12 24.23 -8.56
C GLU A 311 9.48 25.08 -9.66
N ALA A 312 8.91 26.23 -9.32
CA ALA A 312 8.26 27.07 -10.31
C ALA A 312 9.24 27.98 -11.08
N SER A 313 10.49 28.11 -10.64
CA SER A 313 11.50 28.99 -11.24
C SER A 313 12.47 28.27 -12.20
N VAL A 314 12.37 26.94 -12.33
CA VAL A 314 13.22 26.12 -13.20
C VAL A 314 12.36 25.57 -14.35
N ALA A 315 12.95 25.42 -15.54
CA ALA A 315 12.32 24.74 -16.66
C ALA A 315 11.94 23.29 -16.26
N SER A 316 10.70 23.11 -15.83
CA SER A 316 10.16 21.84 -15.32
C SER A 316 9.48 21.04 -16.43
N VAL A 317 9.57 19.72 -16.33
CA VAL A 317 8.87 18.79 -17.21
C VAL A 317 8.01 17.87 -16.35
N PRO A 318 6.66 17.99 -16.39
CA PRO A 318 5.86 18.92 -17.20
C PRO A 318 5.98 20.39 -16.76
N ARG A 319 5.67 21.33 -17.68
CA ARG A 319 5.70 22.78 -17.40
C ARG A 319 4.80 23.11 -16.22
N THR A 320 5.43 23.51 -15.13
CA THR A 320 4.79 23.92 -13.87
C THR A 320 4.82 25.43 -13.76
N CYS A 321 3.66 26.03 -13.53
CA CYS A 321 3.52 27.47 -13.36
C CYS A 321 3.10 27.81 -11.94
N LYS A 322 3.68 28.85 -11.37
CA LYS A 322 3.20 29.40 -10.10
C LYS A 322 1.89 30.14 -10.32
N PHE A 323 0.92 29.91 -9.46
CA PHE A 323 -0.30 30.70 -9.44
C PHE A 323 -0.15 31.92 -8.52
N GLU A 324 -0.55 33.07 -9.04
CA GLU A 324 -0.75 34.29 -8.24
C GLU A 324 -2.17 34.83 -8.45
N LYS A 325 -2.57 34.96 -9.73
CA LYS A 325 -3.93 35.30 -10.17
C LYS A 325 -4.12 34.88 -11.63
N MET A 326 -5.38 34.79 -12.08
CA MET A 326 -5.72 34.33 -13.44
C MET A 326 -5.14 35.21 -14.56
N SER A 327 -5.13 36.53 -14.36
CA SER A 327 -4.57 37.47 -15.34
C SER A 327 -3.07 37.28 -15.57
N SER A 328 -2.29 36.98 -14.53
CA SER A 328 -0.83 36.76 -14.62
C SER A 328 -0.42 35.31 -14.81
N LEU A 329 -1.34 34.34 -14.67
CA LEU A 329 -1.04 32.94 -14.94
C LEU A 329 -0.49 32.80 -16.36
N GLU A 330 0.64 32.12 -16.48
CA GLU A 330 1.27 31.89 -17.77
C GLU A 330 0.43 30.98 -18.67
N GLU A 331 0.65 31.05 -19.97
CA GLU A 331 0.00 30.13 -20.91
C GLU A 331 0.68 28.77 -20.97
N ASN A 332 -0.07 27.75 -21.44
CA ASN A 332 0.44 26.40 -21.70
C ASN A 332 0.96 25.65 -20.46
N CYS A 333 0.59 26.09 -19.27
CA CYS A 333 0.85 25.38 -18.02
C CYS A 333 0.20 23.99 -18.07
N LYS A 334 0.98 22.97 -17.71
CA LYS A 334 0.48 21.61 -17.51
C LYS A 334 0.15 21.38 -16.06
N TRP A 335 1.01 21.88 -15.18
CA TRP A 335 0.85 21.85 -13.74
C TRP A 335 0.78 23.27 -13.20
N VAL A 336 0.02 23.47 -12.15
CA VAL A 336 -0.10 24.75 -11.44
C VAL A 336 0.25 24.53 -9.98
N LEU A 337 1.17 25.33 -9.46
CA LEU A 337 1.57 25.35 -8.05
C LEU A 337 0.97 26.58 -7.36
N GLY A 338 0.12 26.36 -6.36
CA GLY A 338 -0.57 27.40 -5.60
C GLY A 338 -2.09 27.23 -5.60
N ASP A 339 -2.74 28.03 -4.76
CA ASP A 339 -4.19 28.04 -4.59
C ASP A 339 -4.85 28.82 -5.74
N VAL A 340 -5.50 28.11 -6.66
CA VAL A 340 -6.17 28.70 -7.83
C VAL A 340 -7.50 29.30 -7.42
N LEU A 341 -7.66 30.61 -7.62
CA LEU A 341 -8.91 31.33 -7.47
C LEU A 341 -9.39 31.84 -8.82
N ILE A 342 -10.62 31.48 -9.19
CA ILE A 342 -11.37 32.05 -10.31
C ILE A 342 -12.53 32.84 -9.70
N ASP A 343 -12.45 34.17 -9.75
CA ASP A 343 -13.47 35.07 -9.20
C ASP A 343 -14.21 35.81 -10.32
N SER A 344 -15.20 36.62 -9.94
CA SER A 344 -15.88 37.52 -10.87
C SER A 344 -14.88 38.41 -11.62
N GLY A 345 -14.94 38.42 -12.95
CA GLY A 345 -14.05 39.17 -13.82
C GLY A 345 -12.87 38.36 -14.39
N ASP A 346 -12.66 37.12 -13.93
CA ASP A 346 -11.61 36.24 -14.44
C ASP A 346 -12.02 35.41 -15.66
N GLU A 347 -13.27 35.52 -16.13
CA GLU A 347 -13.83 34.68 -17.19
C GLU A 347 -13.01 34.73 -18.49
N ASN A 348 -12.39 35.86 -18.81
CA ASN A 348 -11.57 36.00 -20.01
C ASN A 348 -10.21 35.29 -19.93
N TYR A 349 -9.82 34.79 -18.75
CA TYR A 349 -8.53 34.13 -18.53
C TYR A 349 -8.64 32.61 -18.34
N VAL A 350 -9.86 32.07 -18.20
CA VAL A 350 -10.06 30.65 -17.85
C VAL A 350 -9.56 29.69 -18.92
N GLU A 351 -9.42 30.13 -20.17
CA GLU A 351 -8.85 29.32 -21.25
C GLU A 351 -7.41 28.85 -20.96
N LYS A 352 -6.66 29.59 -20.13
CA LYS A 352 -5.31 29.19 -19.69
C LYS A 352 -5.31 27.87 -18.90
N LEU A 353 -6.45 27.49 -18.31
CA LEU A 353 -6.60 26.26 -17.53
C LEU A 353 -6.93 25.03 -18.39
N THR A 354 -7.26 25.21 -19.68
CA THR A 354 -7.71 24.11 -20.56
C THR A 354 -6.69 22.98 -20.72
N LYS A 355 -5.40 23.29 -20.56
CA LYS A 355 -4.29 22.32 -20.63
C LYS A 355 -3.79 21.86 -19.25
N VAL A 356 -4.28 22.47 -18.17
CA VAL A 356 -3.86 22.16 -16.80
C VAL A 356 -4.43 20.81 -16.41
N THR A 357 -3.56 19.95 -15.89
CA THR A 357 -3.89 18.59 -15.49
C THR A 357 -3.77 18.38 -13.99
N HIS A 358 -2.94 19.17 -13.32
CA HIS A 358 -2.69 19.07 -11.88
C HIS A 358 -2.67 20.48 -11.28
N ILE A 359 -3.35 20.62 -10.14
CA ILE A 359 -3.24 21.78 -9.26
C ILE A 359 -2.66 21.28 -7.93
N PHE A 360 -1.51 21.82 -7.56
CA PHE A 360 -0.82 21.57 -6.28
C PHE A 360 -1.14 22.74 -5.35
N GLY A 361 -2.32 22.64 -4.73
CA GLY A 361 -3.01 23.65 -3.96
C GLY A 361 -4.50 23.38 -3.95
N THR A 362 -5.30 24.41 -3.69
CA THR A 362 -6.75 24.37 -3.78
C THR A 362 -7.27 24.96 -5.10
N LEU A 363 -8.53 24.67 -5.43
CA LEU A 363 -9.25 25.28 -6.54
C LEU A 363 -10.55 25.89 -6.02
N VAL A 364 -10.69 27.21 -6.13
CA VAL A 364 -11.88 27.96 -5.74
C VAL A 364 -12.45 28.67 -6.96
N ILE A 365 -13.73 28.42 -7.25
CA ILE A 365 -14.47 29.07 -8.34
C ILE A 365 -15.67 29.75 -7.72
N ARG A 366 -15.69 31.08 -7.70
CA ARG A 366 -16.75 31.81 -7.02
C ARG A 366 -17.27 33.01 -7.77
N SER A 367 -18.56 33.28 -7.61
CA SER A 367 -19.21 34.50 -8.10
C SER A 367 -18.99 34.80 -9.60
N THR A 368 -18.69 33.77 -10.40
CA THR A 368 -18.44 33.91 -11.83
C THR A 368 -19.76 33.94 -12.63
N GLN A 369 -19.66 34.38 -13.88
CA GLN A 369 -20.71 34.29 -14.89
C GLN A 369 -20.59 33.04 -15.78
N LEU A 370 -19.74 32.08 -15.41
CA LEU A 370 -19.54 30.84 -16.17
C LEU A 370 -20.81 30.00 -16.18
N GLU A 371 -21.18 29.50 -17.36
CA GLU A 371 -22.28 28.54 -17.53
C GLU A 371 -21.81 27.09 -17.33
N SER A 372 -20.53 26.82 -17.57
CA SER A 372 -19.93 25.51 -17.37
C SER A 372 -18.47 25.58 -16.93
N LEU A 373 -17.94 24.48 -16.40
CA LEU A 373 -16.51 24.30 -16.07
C LEU A 373 -15.69 23.68 -17.21
N ALA A 374 -16.09 23.90 -18.47
CA ALA A 374 -15.41 23.33 -19.64
C ALA A 374 -13.91 23.72 -19.74
N CYS A 375 -13.54 24.88 -19.18
CA CYS A 375 -12.15 25.32 -19.05
C CYS A 375 -11.27 24.38 -18.21
N LEU A 376 -11.86 23.49 -17.41
CA LEU A 376 -11.17 22.50 -16.58
C LEU A 376 -11.22 21.08 -17.18
N THR A 377 -11.52 20.95 -18.47
CA THR A 377 -11.69 19.65 -19.13
C THR A 377 -10.49 18.70 -18.96
N SER A 378 -9.26 19.23 -18.93
CA SER A 378 -8.03 18.43 -18.77
C SER A 378 -7.65 18.14 -17.32
N LEU A 379 -8.30 18.77 -16.35
CA LEU A 379 -7.94 18.67 -14.94
C LEU A 379 -8.16 17.24 -14.45
N LYS A 380 -7.12 16.63 -13.89
CA LYS A 380 -7.14 15.25 -13.38
C LYS A 380 -7.06 15.22 -11.86
N PHE A 381 -6.25 16.11 -11.28
CA PHE A 381 -5.94 16.07 -9.86
C PHE A 381 -5.88 17.46 -9.25
N VAL A 382 -6.36 17.55 -8.00
CA VAL A 382 -6.16 18.70 -7.12
C VAL A 382 -5.65 18.16 -5.79
N ALA A 383 -4.47 18.60 -5.38
CA ALA A 383 -3.82 18.15 -4.14
C ALA A 383 -3.46 19.37 -3.29
N SER A 384 -4.11 19.49 -2.13
CA SER A 384 -3.77 20.49 -1.13
C SER A 384 -3.05 19.81 0.04
N LEU A 385 -2.00 20.46 0.51
CA LEU A 385 -1.31 20.12 1.76
C LEU A 385 -1.67 21.09 2.90
N SER A 386 -2.66 21.97 2.69
CA SER A 386 -3.09 22.93 3.72
C SER A 386 -3.72 22.18 4.90
N GLY A 387 -3.16 22.37 6.10
CA GLY A 387 -3.65 21.71 7.33
C GLY A 387 -4.90 22.33 7.94
N ASP A 388 -5.56 23.24 7.22
CA ASP A 388 -6.72 24.00 7.67
C ASP A 388 -8.07 23.32 7.40
N SER A 389 -8.06 22.04 7.02
CA SER A 389 -9.25 21.25 6.71
C SER A 389 -10.13 21.84 5.60
N ARG A 390 -9.62 22.80 4.80
CA ARG A 390 -10.37 23.37 3.69
C ARG A 390 -10.59 22.33 2.59
N PRO A 391 -11.78 22.28 1.97
CA PRO A 391 -12.01 21.44 0.80
C PRO A 391 -11.03 21.79 -0.32
N ALA A 392 -10.48 20.76 -0.96
CA ALA A 392 -9.54 20.92 -2.07
C ALA A 392 -10.18 21.67 -3.26
N ILE A 393 -11.49 21.46 -3.48
CA ILE A 393 -12.25 22.14 -4.53
C ILE A 393 -13.47 22.83 -3.91
N GLN A 394 -13.69 24.09 -4.24
CA GLN A 394 -14.84 24.88 -3.81
C GLN A 394 -15.49 25.57 -5.02
N ILE A 395 -16.78 25.35 -5.24
CA ILE A 395 -17.58 25.98 -6.30
C ILE A 395 -18.73 26.72 -5.63
N LEU A 396 -18.66 28.04 -5.58
CA LEU A 396 -19.47 28.86 -4.67
C LEU A 396 -20.18 30.00 -5.41
N TYR A 397 -21.47 30.21 -5.17
CA TYR A 397 -22.17 31.43 -5.60
C TYR A 397 -22.21 31.72 -7.11
N ASN A 398 -21.94 30.75 -7.99
CA ASN A 398 -21.96 30.94 -9.44
C ASN A 398 -23.40 30.82 -9.96
N LYS A 399 -24.08 31.96 -10.13
CA LYS A 399 -25.53 32.01 -10.40
C LYS A 399 -25.95 31.55 -11.80
N ARG A 400 -24.99 31.43 -12.73
CA ARG A 400 -25.21 30.94 -14.10
C ARG A 400 -24.66 29.54 -14.36
N LEU A 401 -23.97 28.94 -13.38
CA LEU A 401 -23.31 27.66 -13.57
C LEU A 401 -24.33 26.53 -13.62
N GLU A 402 -24.61 26.03 -14.83
CA GLU A 402 -25.54 24.93 -15.06
C GLU A 402 -24.82 23.57 -15.16
N ASN A 403 -23.50 23.56 -15.40
CA ASN A 403 -22.72 22.32 -15.53
C ASN A 403 -21.35 22.38 -14.83
N ALA A 404 -21.21 21.62 -13.74
CA ALA A 404 -19.95 21.50 -12.98
C ALA A 404 -19.10 20.25 -13.35
N THR A 405 -19.39 19.60 -14.48
CA THR A 405 -18.68 18.38 -14.88
C THR A 405 -17.22 18.65 -15.23
N MET A 406 -16.33 17.84 -14.65
CA MET A 406 -14.91 17.79 -14.98
C MET A 406 -14.57 16.39 -15.52
N PRO A 407 -14.63 16.17 -16.85
CA PRO A 407 -14.71 14.83 -17.43
C PRO A 407 -13.46 13.96 -17.22
N ASN A 408 -12.27 14.57 -17.15
CA ASN A 408 -11.01 13.84 -16.93
C ASN A 408 -10.59 13.79 -15.45
N PHE A 409 -11.41 14.31 -14.54
CA PHE A 409 -11.07 14.36 -13.12
C PHE A 409 -10.94 12.94 -12.55
N LYS A 410 -9.93 12.74 -11.70
CA LYS A 410 -9.62 11.43 -11.13
C LYS A 410 -9.74 11.41 -9.62
N LYS A 411 -9.10 12.35 -8.93
CA LYS A 411 -8.99 12.32 -7.47
C LYS A 411 -8.55 13.66 -6.89
N THR A 412 -9.01 13.92 -5.67
CA THR A 412 -8.52 14.97 -4.77
C THR A 412 -7.64 14.39 -3.66
N LEU A 413 -6.71 15.19 -3.15
CA LEU A 413 -5.94 14.90 -1.96
C LEU A 413 -5.94 16.12 -1.04
N THR A 414 -6.41 15.99 0.20
CA THR A 414 -6.35 17.04 1.23
C THR A 414 -6.27 16.42 2.62
N GLN A 415 -5.80 17.19 3.60
CA GLN A 415 -5.89 16.87 5.01
C GLN A 415 -7.31 17.22 5.51
N GLY A 416 -8.30 16.35 5.33
CA GLY A 416 -9.67 16.62 5.78
C GLY A 416 -10.73 15.61 5.35
N SER A 417 -11.96 15.80 5.83
CA SER A 417 -13.09 14.87 5.61
C SER A 417 -13.94 15.18 4.37
N SER A 418 -14.03 16.46 3.97
CA SER A 418 -14.69 16.90 2.74
C SER A 418 -13.67 17.39 1.73
N ASN A 419 -13.70 16.82 0.52
CA ASN A 419 -12.72 17.14 -0.52
C ASN A 419 -13.27 18.13 -1.56
N VAL A 420 -14.59 18.22 -1.69
CA VAL A 420 -15.27 19.09 -2.65
C VAL A 420 -16.49 19.72 -2.00
N LEU A 421 -16.59 21.04 -2.07
CA LEU A 421 -17.73 21.82 -1.60
C LEU A 421 -18.39 22.54 -2.78
N ILE A 422 -19.70 22.35 -2.94
CA ILE A 422 -20.53 23.08 -3.90
C ILE A 422 -21.63 23.80 -3.10
N LYS A 423 -21.71 25.13 -3.21
CA LYS A 423 -22.65 25.91 -2.41
C LYS A 423 -23.23 27.10 -3.15
N ASP A 424 -24.54 27.30 -3.03
CA ASP A 424 -25.27 28.50 -3.48
C ASP A 424 -25.07 28.87 -4.98
N ASN A 425 -24.81 27.87 -5.83
CA ASN A 425 -24.73 28.02 -7.30
C ASN A 425 -26.14 28.08 -7.93
N ALA A 426 -26.21 28.12 -9.26
CA ALA A 426 -27.48 28.13 -9.99
C ALA A 426 -28.39 26.96 -9.55
N PRO A 427 -29.70 27.20 -9.31
CA PRO A 427 -30.63 26.15 -8.88
C PRO A 427 -30.69 24.95 -9.86
N LYS A 428 -30.45 25.20 -11.15
CA LYS A 428 -30.45 24.18 -12.19
C LYS A 428 -29.19 23.30 -12.22
N LEU A 429 -28.15 23.64 -11.46
CA LEU A 429 -26.91 22.86 -11.44
C LEU A 429 -27.16 21.40 -11.03
N PHE A 430 -28.08 21.19 -10.07
CA PHE A 430 -28.61 19.89 -9.70
C PHE A 430 -30.12 20.00 -9.57
N GLU A 431 -30.86 19.47 -10.54
CA GLU A 431 -32.33 19.40 -10.45
C GLU A 431 -32.78 18.23 -9.58
N LYS A 432 -31.96 17.18 -9.50
CA LYS A 432 -32.26 15.94 -8.77
C LYS A 432 -31.05 15.48 -7.95
N THR A 433 -31.34 14.76 -6.87
CA THR A 433 -30.34 14.01 -6.07
C THR A 433 -29.38 13.20 -6.94
N LEU A 434 -29.88 12.62 -8.04
CA LEU A 434 -29.09 11.79 -8.94
C LEU A 434 -27.95 12.58 -9.61
N ASP A 435 -28.16 13.86 -9.94
CA ASP A 435 -27.17 14.69 -10.63
C ASP A 435 -25.95 14.94 -9.71
N CYS A 436 -26.22 15.23 -8.43
CA CYS A 436 -25.19 15.36 -7.39
C CYS A 436 -24.43 14.05 -7.20
N LEU A 437 -25.13 12.91 -7.11
CA LEU A 437 -24.52 11.59 -6.96
C LEU A 437 -23.67 11.20 -8.16
N GLN A 438 -24.10 11.54 -9.38
CA GLN A 438 -23.34 11.32 -10.61
C GLN A 438 -22.05 12.11 -10.61
N LEU A 439 -22.09 13.40 -10.26
CA LEU A 439 -20.87 14.21 -10.15
C LEU A 439 -19.95 13.66 -9.04
N GLN A 440 -20.49 13.31 -7.88
CA GLN A 440 -19.70 12.72 -6.79
C GLN A 440 -18.99 11.43 -7.23
N ALA A 441 -19.70 10.55 -7.95
CA ALA A 441 -19.12 9.33 -8.51
C ALA A 441 -18.04 9.62 -9.57
N ALA A 442 -18.28 10.60 -10.44
CA ALA A 442 -17.30 11.04 -11.44
C ALA A 442 -16.03 11.60 -10.80
N LEU A 443 -16.16 12.36 -9.70
CA LEU A 443 -15.02 12.94 -8.97
C LEU A 443 -14.28 11.93 -8.07
N ARG A 444 -14.86 10.74 -7.85
CA ARG A 444 -14.34 9.67 -6.98
C ARG A 444 -13.95 10.17 -5.58
N THR A 445 -14.74 11.08 -5.04
CA THR A 445 -14.45 11.75 -3.77
C THR A 445 -15.72 12.20 -3.07
N ASN A 446 -15.62 12.52 -1.78
CA ASN A 446 -16.75 13.04 -1.02
C ASN A 446 -17.12 14.46 -1.50
N LEU A 447 -18.41 14.68 -1.72
CA LEU A 447 -18.96 15.96 -2.13
C LEU A 447 -19.98 16.45 -1.10
N THR A 448 -19.79 17.68 -0.64
CA THR A 448 -20.76 18.43 0.17
C THR A 448 -21.48 19.42 -0.72
N PHE A 449 -22.81 19.33 -0.79
CA PHE A 449 -23.67 20.24 -1.53
C PHE A 449 -24.62 20.96 -0.56
N ASN A 450 -24.56 22.30 -0.52
CA ASN A 450 -25.35 23.15 0.39
C ASN A 450 -25.37 22.60 1.83
N ASP A 451 -24.17 22.39 2.40
CA ASP A 451 -23.93 21.91 3.75
C ASP A 451 -24.46 20.48 4.06
N SER A 452 -24.92 19.75 3.04
CA SER A 452 -25.40 18.37 3.13
C SER A 452 -24.66 17.43 2.18
N ASN A 453 -24.77 16.12 2.39
CA ASN A 453 -24.28 15.15 1.40
C ASN A 453 -25.28 14.99 0.24
N CYS A 454 -24.82 14.47 -0.90
CA CYS A 454 -25.69 14.26 -2.06
C CYS A 454 -26.90 13.35 -1.78
N LYS A 455 -26.86 12.46 -0.78
CA LYS A 455 -27.97 11.53 -0.46
C LYS A 455 -29.15 12.23 0.25
N ASN A 456 -28.89 13.32 0.97
CA ASN A 456 -29.87 13.98 1.83
C ASN A 456 -30.41 15.30 1.25
N PHE A 457 -29.97 15.71 0.06
CA PHE A 457 -30.28 17.02 -0.52
C PHE A 457 -31.79 17.34 -0.65
N ASN A 458 -32.63 16.37 -1.05
CA ASN A 458 -34.07 16.59 -1.21
C ASN A 458 -34.87 16.68 0.11
N LYS A 459 -34.26 16.38 1.27
CA LYS A 459 -34.96 16.54 2.57
C LYS A 459 -35.02 18.01 3.01
N THR A 460 -33.97 18.78 2.72
CA THR A 460 -33.85 20.19 3.12
C THR A 460 -34.71 21.16 2.33
N VAL A 461 -35.09 20.85 1.08
CA VAL A 461 -35.96 21.71 0.25
C VAL A 461 -37.42 21.69 0.74
N ASN A 462 -37.84 20.57 1.36
CA ASN A 462 -39.20 20.42 1.89
C ASN A 462 -39.38 20.99 3.31
N ASP A 463 -38.30 21.27 4.05
CA ASP A 463 -38.39 21.86 5.40
C ASP A 463 -38.39 23.40 5.39
N THR A 464 -38.02 24.06 4.29
CA THR A 464 -38.08 25.52 4.17
C THR A 464 -39.44 26.06 3.67
N SER A 465 -40.42 25.19 3.40
CA SER A 465 -41.77 25.59 2.95
C SER A 465 -42.87 25.41 4.00
N SER A 466 -42.53 25.09 5.26
CA SER A 466 -43.49 25.07 6.38
C SER A 466 -43.25 26.21 7.38
N SER A 467 -43.38 27.45 6.93
CA SER A 467 -43.70 28.55 7.86
C SER A 467 -45.17 28.40 8.30
N SER A 468 -45.44 27.46 9.22
CA SER A 468 -46.68 27.46 9.99
C SER A 468 -46.39 28.00 11.38
N LEU A 469 -46.97 29.17 11.66
CA LEU A 469 -47.12 29.80 12.98
C LEU A 469 -47.17 28.77 14.12
N SER A 470 -46.12 28.70 14.93
CA SER A 470 -46.22 28.16 16.28
C SER A 470 -46.64 29.30 17.22
N THR A 471 -47.93 29.31 17.52
CA THR A 471 -48.51 30.06 18.63
C THR A 471 -47.75 29.76 19.91
N LEU A 472 -47.36 30.82 20.63
CA LEU A 472 -46.90 30.78 22.00
C LEU A 472 -47.89 29.99 22.88
N PHE A 473 -47.41 28.93 23.54
CA PHE A 473 -47.98 28.49 24.81
C PHE A 473 -46.95 28.73 25.92
N LEU A 474 -47.13 29.86 26.60
CA LEU A 474 -46.63 30.08 27.95
C LEU A 474 -47.43 29.15 28.89
N VAL A 475 -46.76 28.17 29.49
CA VAL A 475 -47.29 27.52 30.70
C VAL A 475 -46.35 27.87 31.84
N SER A 476 -46.79 28.86 32.60
CA SER A 476 -46.27 29.26 33.89
C SER A 476 -46.52 28.17 34.93
N PHE A 477 -45.47 27.86 35.69
CA PHE A 477 -45.52 27.11 36.94
C PHE A 477 -46.50 27.75 37.93
N ILE A 478 -47.44 26.95 38.44
CA ILE A 478 -48.10 27.20 39.73
C ILE A 478 -48.19 25.86 40.48
N LEU A 479 -47.53 25.83 41.64
CA LEU A 479 -47.71 24.85 42.72
C LEU A 479 -49.17 24.83 43.20
N ILE A 480 -49.66 23.68 43.69
CA ILE A 480 -50.35 23.54 44.99
C ILE A 480 -50.54 22.05 45.30
N ASP A 481 -50.34 21.75 46.58
CA ASP A 481 -50.28 20.47 47.28
C ASP A 481 -51.56 19.61 47.25
N ALA A 482 -51.38 18.29 47.28
CA ALA A 482 -51.89 17.34 48.30
C ALA A 482 -51.50 15.89 47.96
#